data_AF-A0A376YI32-F1
#
_entry.id   AF-A0A376YI32-F1
#
_cell.length_a   1.000
_cell.length_b   1.000
_cell.length_c   1.000
_cell.angle_alpha   90.00
_cell.angle_beta   90.00
_cell.angle_gamma   90.00
#
_symmetry.space_group_name_H-M   'P 1'
#
loop_
_entity.id
_entity.type
_entity.pdbx_description
1 polymer ?
#
loop_
_entity_poly.entity_id
_entity_poly.type
_entity_poly.pdbx_seq_one_letter_code
_entity_poly.pdbx_strand_id
1 'polypeptide(L)'
;MKVNGIWAQDWSGIRMTSFGKRVMWNWKWNSENYPQLDSRIKQWNKEGVQFLAYINPYVASDKDLCEEAAKRGYLAKDVAGGDYLVEFGEFYGGVVDLTNPEAYAWFKEVIKRT
;
A
#
# COMPACT_ATOMS: atom_id res chain seq x y z
N MET A 1 -25.11 5.08 18.26
CA MET A 1 -24.00 4.11 18.15
C MET A 1 -22.77 4.70 18.81
N LYS A 2 -21.93 3.89 19.47
CA LYS A 2 -20.58 4.31 19.92
C LYS A 2 -19.60 3.95 18.81
N VAL A 3 -18.88 4.94 18.28
CA VAL A 3 -17.89 4.77 17.20
C VAL A 3 -16.57 5.34 17.68
N ASN A 4 -15.51 4.53 17.65
CA ASN A 4 -14.16 4.92 18.05
C ASN A 4 -13.18 4.96 16.88
N GLY A 5 -13.58 4.52 15.69
CA GLY A 5 -12.73 4.58 14.51
C GLY A 5 -13.44 4.30 13.20
N ILE A 6 -12.81 4.75 12.12
CA ILE A 6 -13.14 4.47 10.74
C ILE A 6 -11.96 3.69 10.16
N TRP A 7 -12.23 2.51 9.62
CA TRP A 7 -11.25 1.75 8.85
C TRP A 7 -11.59 1.80 7.38
N ALA A 8 -10.66 2.33 6.57
CA ALA A 8 -10.83 2.51 5.13
C ALA A 8 -9.65 1.87 4.39
N GLN A 9 -9.82 0.61 3.99
CA GLN A 9 -8.77 -0.13 3.28
C GLN A 9 -8.43 0.45 1.90
N ASP A 10 -9.36 1.17 1.27
CA ASP A 10 -9.20 1.82 -0.03
C ASP A 10 -8.59 3.22 0.06
N TRP A 11 -8.01 3.59 1.21
CA TRP A 11 -7.28 4.86 1.38
C TRP A 11 -6.17 5.06 0.34
N SER A 12 -5.60 3.96 -0.18
CA SER A 12 -4.59 3.93 -1.25
C SER A 12 -5.19 3.92 -2.66
N GLY A 13 -6.52 3.92 -2.78
CA GLY A 13 -7.27 3.91 -4.02
C GLY A 13 -7.89 2.54 -4.35
N ILE A 14 -8.58 2.51 -5.49
CA ILE A 14 -9.38 1.39 -5.95
C ILE A 14 -8.77 0.82 -7.22
N ARG A 15 -8.68 -0.52 -7.30
CA ARG A 15 -8.41 -1.28 -8.52
C ARG A 15 -9.67 -2.05 -8.89
N MET A 16 -10.13 -1.91 -10.14
CA MET A 16 -11.23 -2.72 -10.66
C MET A 16 -10.69 -4.04 -11.20
N THR A 17 -11.37 -5.13 -10.87
CA THR A 17 -11.13 -6.49 -11.40
C THR A 17 -12.48 -7.15 -11.70
N SER A 18 -12.50 -8.29 -12.38
CA SER A 18 -13.75 -9.07 -12.59
C SER A 18 -14.38 -9.53 -11.28
N PHE A 19 -13.57 -9.72 -10.22
CA PHE A 19 -14.03 -10.00 -8.86
C PHE A 19 -14.67 -8.79 -8.16
N GLY A 20 -14.57 -7.59 -8.75
CA GLY A 20 -15.09 -6.34 -8.22
C GLY A 20 -14.00 -5.34 -7.79
N LYS A 21 -14.37 -4.42 -6.90
CA LYS A 21 -13.48 -3.39 -6.34
C LYS A 21 -12.48 -4.03 -5.39
N ARG A 22 -11.19 -3.85 -5.67
CA ARG A 22 -10.07 -4.26 -4.81
C ARG A 22 -9.24 -3.04 -4.40
N VAL A 23 -8.42 -3.22 -3.37
CA VAL A 23 -7.50 -2.18 -2.89
C VAL A 23 -6.33 -2.01 -3.86
N MET A 24 -5.97 -0.77 -4.16
CA MET A 24 -4.76 -0.46 -4.91
C MET A 24 -3.52 -0.68 -4.02
N TRP A 25 -2.67 -1.66 -4.35
CA TRP A 25 -1.48 -2.01 -3.56
C TRP A 25 -0.32 -1.06 -3.83
N ASN A 26 -0.52 0.20 -3.46
CA ASN A 26 0.47 1.24 -3.55
C ASN A 26 0.31 2.14 -2.34
N TRP A 27 1.04 1.82 -1.28
CA TRP A 27 0.85 2.31 0.09
C TRP A 27 1.18 3.80 0.24
N LYS A 28 0.29 4.62 -0.29
CA LYS A 28 0.27 6.07 -0.16
C LYS A 28 -1.16 6.55 -0.22
N TRP A 29 -1.46 7.63 0.50
CA TRP A 29 -2.77 8.25 0.45
C TRP A 29 -3.13 8.64 -1.00
N ASN A 30 -4.29 8.18 -1.45
CA ASN A 30 -4.86 8.55 -2.74
C ASN A 30 -5.80 9.75 -2.56
N SER A 31 -5.35 10.94 -2.94
CA SER A 31 -6.12 12.19 -2.85
C SER A 31 -7.23 12.29 -3.89
N GLU A 32 -7.26 11.47 -4.95
CA GLU A 32 -8.41 11.44 -5.86
C GLU A 32 -9.58 10.70 -5.21
N ASN A 33 -9.30 9.60 -4.51
CA ASN A 33 -10.31 8.82 -3.79
C ASN A 33 -10.70 9.48 -2.45
N TYR A 34 -9.75 10.13 -1.77
CA TYR A 34 -9.95 10.80 -0.48
C TYR A 34 -9.34 12.22 -0.47
N PRO A 35 -9.93 13.23 -1.12
CA PRO A 35 -9.28 14.54 -1.37
C PRO A 35 -8.92 15.40 -0.16
N GLN A 36 -9.45 15.10 1.03
CA GLN A 36 -9.26 15.91 2.24
C GLN A 36 -8.88 15.06 3.45
N LEU A 37 -8.32 13.87 3.24
CA LEU A 37 -8.12 12.89 4.30
C LEU A 37 -7.29 13.43 5.47
N ASP A 38 -6.23 14.16 5.16
CA ASP A 38 -5.31 14.79 6.11
C ASP A 38 -6.01 15.73 7.12
N SER A 39 -6.88 16.60 6.61
CA SER A 39 -7.67 17.54 7.41
C SER A 39 -8.83 16.83 8.12
N ARG A 40 -9.42 15.82 7.48
CA ARG A 40 -10.54 15.06 8.03
C ARG A 40 -10.14 14.16 9.19
N ILE A 41 -8.96 13.52 9.13
CA ILE A 41 -8.40 12.76 10.26
C ILE A 41 -8.23 13.66 11.49
N LYS A 42 -7.72 14.89 11.31
CA LYS A 42 -7.60 15.87 12.40
C LYS A 42 -8.95 16.23 13.01
N GLN A 43 -9.99 16.34 12.17
CA GLN A 43 -11.35 16.59 12.64
C GLN A 43 -11.88 15.38 13.45
N TRP A 44 -11.80 14.17 12.90
CA TRP A 44 -12.25 12.94 13.56
C TRP A 44 -11.55 12.69 14.88
N ASN A 45 -10.25 12.96 14.96
CA ASN A 45 -9.49 12.83 16.20
C ASN A 45 -10.03 13.73 17.32
N LYS A 46 -10.50 14.96 17.01
CA LYS A 46 -11.15 15.85 17.98
C LYS A 46 -12.50 15.31 18.46
N GLU A 47 -13.16 14.51 17.64
CA GLU A 47 -14.43 13.85 17.92
C GLU A 47 -14.23 12.48 18.62
N GLY A 48 -12.98 12.09 18.92
CA GLY A 48 -12.66 10.81 19.55
C GLY A 48 -12.69 9.61 18.59
N VAL A 49 -12.60 9.86 17.28
CA VAL A 49 -12.64 8.85 16.22
C VAL A 49 -11.28 8.74 15.54
N GLN A 50 -10.67 7.55 15.60
CA GLN A 50 -9.40 7.25 14.93
C GLN A 50 -9.61 6.87 13.45
N PHE A 51 -8.60 7.07 12.63
CA PHE A 51 -8.58 6.55 11.26
C PHE A 51 -7.58 5.40 11.14
N LEU A 52 -8.00 4.31 10.51
CA LEU A 52 -7.19 3.13 10.25
C LEU A 52 -7.09 2.88 8.75
N ALA A 53 -5.87 2.62 8.29
CA ALA A 53 -5.56 2.35 6.89
C ALA A 53 -5.30 0.85 6.66
N TYR A 54 -4.76 0.50 5.48
CA TYR A 54 -4.38 -0.87 5.11
C TYR A 54 -3.03 -0.91 4.40
N ILE A 55 -2.22 -1.92 4.70
CA ILE A 55 -0.96 -2.23 4.02
C ILE A 55 -0.71 -3.74 4.05
N ASN A 56 0.01 -4.26 3.06
CA ASN A 56 0.55 -5.63 3.04
C ASN A 56 1.97 -5.61 2.40
N PRO A 57 2.77 -6.69 2.49
CA PRO A 57 4.17 -6.68 2.06
C PRO A 57 4.39 -6.85 0.54
N TYR A 58 3.37 -6.56 -0.27
CA TYR A 58 3.46 -6.56 -1.74
C TYR A 58 3.28 -5.14 -2.29
N VAL A 59 3.82 -4.88 -3.47
CA VAL A 59 3.68 -3.59 -4.17
C VAL A 59 3.23 -3.84 -5.61
N ALA A 60 2.18 -3.14 -6.07
CA ALA A 60 1.61 -3.34 -7.40
C ALA A 60 2.62 -2.97 -8.49
N SER A 61 2.84 -3.85 -9.45
CA SER A 61 3.90 -3.72 -10.47
C SER A 61 3.73 -2.52 -11.41
N ASP A 62 2.52 -1.99 -11.52
CA ASP A 62 2.13 -0.83 -12.34
C ASP A 62 2.14 0.49 -11.55
N LYS A 63 2.81 0.53 -10.39
CA LYS A 63 2.85 1.69 -9.49
C LYS A 63 4.27 2.02 -9.00
N ASP A 64 4.41 3.24 -8.49
CA ASP A 64 5.69 3.87 -8.19
C ASP A 64 6.48 3.18 -7.07
N LEU A 65 5.83 2.62 -6.04
CA LEU A 65 6.56 1.89 -5.01
C LEU A 65 7.24 0.62 -5.55
N CYS A 66 6.62 -0.07 -6.51
CA CYS A 66 7.23 -1.24 -7.13
C CYS A 66 8.37 -0.82 -8.08
N GLU A 67 8.20 0.28 -8.82
CA GLU A 67 9.27 0.84 -9.65
C GLU A 67 10.50 1.26 -8.82
N GLU A 68 10.26 1.91 -7.67
CA GLU A 68 11.33 2.28 -6.72
C GLU A 68 12.02 1.03 -6.16
N ALA A 69 11.25 0.02 -5.72
CA ALA A 69 11.79 -1.22 -5.19
C ALA A 69 12.63 -1.98 -6.22
N ALA A 70 12.16 -2.07 -7.46
CA ALA A 70 12.88 -2.72 -8.57
C ALA A 70 14.22 -2.02 -8.85
N LYS A 71 14.23 -0.68 -8.94
CA LYS A 71 15.46 0.12 -9.18
C LYS A 71 16.51 -0.06 -8.09
N ARG A 72 16.09 -0.36 -6.85
CA ARG A 72 16.99 -0.55 -5.70
C ARG A 72 17.30 -2.01 -5.40
N GLY A 73 16.73 -2.96 -6.14
CA GLY A 73 16.91 -4.38 -5.88
C GLY A 73 16.25 -4.85 -4.58
N TYR A 74 15.11 -4.25 -4.20
CA TYR A 74 14.39 -4.56 -2.95
C TYR A 74 13.29 -5.62 -3.12
N LEU A 75 13.08 -6.12 -4.34
CA LEU A 75 12.14 -7.20 -4.61
C LEU A 75 12.86 -8.54 -4.54
N ALA A 76 12.15 -9.56 -4.04
CA ALA A 76 12.61 -10.94 -4.12
C ALA A 76 12.84 -11.33 -5.60
N LYS A 77 13.78 -12.24 -5.83
CA LYS A 77 14.18 -12.65 -7.17
C LYS A 77 13.63 -14.02 -7.55
N ASP A 78 13.37 -14.21 -8.84
CA ASP A 78 13.12 -15.54 -9.41
C ASP A 78 14.43 -16.31 -9.64
N VAL A 79 14.31 -17.55 -10.13
CA VAL A 79 15.46 -18.43 -10.41
C VAL A 79 16.37 -17.92 -11.54
N ALA A 80 15.88 -17.00 -12.39
CA ALA A 80 16.64 -16.38 -13.47
C ALA A 80 17.28 -15.03 -13.05
N GLY A 81 17.03 -14.58 -11.81
CA GLY A 81 17.54 -13.32 -11.27
C GLY A 81 16.66 -12.09 -11.57
N GLY A 82 15.49 -12.27 -12.18
CA GLY A 82 14.48 -11.23 -12.39
C GLY A 82 13.68 -10.92 -11.13
N ASP A 83 12.99 -9.78 -11.09
CA ASP A 83 12.06 -9.48 -9.98
C ASP A 83 10.88 -10.46 -9.96
N TYR A 84 10.62 -11.07 -8.80
CA TYR A 84 9.55 -12.04 -8.64
C TYR A 84 8.20 -11.33 -8.49
N LEU A 85 7.39 -11.38 -9.55
CA LEU A 85 6.04 -10.84 -9.59
C LEU A 85 5.01 -11.93 -9.37
N VAL A 86 4.26 -11.85 -8.27
CA VAL A 86 3.16 -12.78 -7.96
C VAL A 86 1.89 -12.31 -8.66
N GLU A 87 1.21 -13.23 -9.33
CA GLU A 87 -0.12 -13.00 -9.89
C GLU A 87 -1.19 -13.08 -8.79
N PHE A 88 -1.96 -12.02 -8.62
CA PHE A 88 -3.09 -11.95 -7.68
C PHE A 88 -4.44 -11.91 -8.41
N GLY A 89 -4.57 -12.70 -9.48
CA GLY A 89 -5.78 -12.88 -10.30
C GLY A 89 -5.79 -12.03 -11.57
N GLU A 90 -5.72 -10.71 -11.46
CA GLU A 90 -5.78 -9.79 -12.63
C GLU A 90 -4.74 -8.66 -12.54
N PHE A 91 -3.83 -8.75 -11.57
CA PHE A 91 -2.73 -7.84 -11.41
C PHE A 91 -1.55 -8.55 -10.77
N TYR A 92 -0.38 -7.93 -10.91
CA TYR A 92 0.87 -8.47 -10.40
C TYR A 92 1.38 -7.62 -9.24
N GLY A 93 1.95 -8.27 -8.24
CA GLY A 93 2.60 -7.62 -7.11
C GLY A 93 4.05 -8.09 -6.96
N GLY A 94 4.98 -7.15 -6.85
CA GLY A 94 6.35 -7.45 -6.43
C GLY A 94 6.36 -7.80 -4.95
N VAL A 95 7.12 -8.84 -4.60
CA VAL A 95 7.32 -9.27 -3.20
C VAL A 95 8.46 -8.47 -2.61
N VAL A 96 8.20 -7.64 -1.60
CA VAL A 96 9.27 -6.93 -0.89
C VAL A 96 10.13 -7.96 -0.15
N ASP A 97 11.43 -7.96 -0.40
CA ASP A 97 12.36 -8.88 0.25
C ASP A 97 12.66 -8.39 1.67
N LEU A 98 11.82 -8.78 2.63
CA LEU A 98 12.01 -8.43 4.04
C LEU A 98 13.22 -9.11 4.69
N THR A 99 13.91 -10.01 3.99
CA THR A 99 15.18 -10.60 4.46
C THR A 99 16.38 -9.70 4.11
N ASN A 100 16.23 -8.83 3.11
CA ASN A 100 17.18 -7.77 2.79
C ASN A 100 17.00 -6.60 3.80
N PRO A 101 18.02 -6.26 4.62
CA PRO A 101 17.91 -5.20 5.63
C PRO A 101 17.59 -3.82 5.04
N GLU A 102 18.06 -3.52 3.83
CA GLU A 102 17.80 -2.24 3.17
C GLU A 102 16.35 -2.14 2.69
N ALA A 103 15.83 -3.23 2.10
CA ALA A 103 14.43 -3.33 1.69
C ALA A 103 13.48 -3.27 2.90
N TYR A 104 13.84 -3.95 4.00
CA TYR A 104 13.11 -3.86 5.27
C TYR A 104 13.07 -2.42 5.80
N ALA A 105 14.23 -1.76 5.85
CA ALA A 105 14.33 -0.38 6.33
C ALA A 105 13.52 0.57 5.43
N TRP A 106 13.61 0.41 4.11
CA TRP A 106 12.82 1.16 3.14
C TRP A 106 11.32 0.98 3.35
N PHE A 107 10.84 -0.27 3.49
CA PHE A 107 9.42 -0.54 3.65
C PHE A 107 8.87 0.00 4.98
N LYS A 108 9.70 0.00 6.04
CA LYS A 108 9.40 0.69 7.29
C LYS A 108 9.28 2.21 7.11
N GLU A 109 10.13 2.82 6.28
CA GLU A 109 10.03 4.25 5.96
C GLU A 109 8.77 4.58 5.13
N VAL A 110 8.31 3.68 4.25
CA VAL A 110 7.00 3.82 3.57
C VAL A 110 5.87 3.97 4.60
N ILE A 111 5.85 3.14 5.64
CA ILE A 111 4.85 3.20 6.73
C ILE A 111 4.98 4.49 7.56
N LYS A 112 6.20 4.97 7.81
CA LYS A 112 6.41 6.17 8.63
C LYS A 112 6.06 7.48 7.92
N ARG A 113 6.08 7.49 6.58
CA ARG A 113 5.85 8.67 5.74
C ARG A 113 4.41 8.79 5.26
N THR A 114 3.62 7.73 5.43
CA THR A 114 2.22 7.67 5.02
C THR A 114 1.28 8.31 6.03
#